data_AF-A0A9E0D8Z6-F1
#
_entry.id   AF-A0A9E0D8Z6-F1
#
_cell.length_a   1.000
_cell.length_b   1.000
_cell.length_c   1.000
_cell.angle_alpha   90.00
_cell.angle_beta   90.00
_cell.angle_gamma   90.00
#
_symmetry.space_group_name_H-M   'P 1'
#
loop_
_entity.id
_entity.type
_entity.pdbx_description
1 polymer ?
#
loop_
_entity_poly.entity_id
_entity_poly.type
_entity_poly.pdbx_seq_one_letter_code
_entity_poly.pdbx_strand_id
1 'polypeptide(L)'
;MSFDSIFTTLYRSPVAVLPTSITLPGLGEAGGADLALLRPALVGAVECADGLLDRLQNQVLAFGQIQSHLDALDDQLAGIAEQLTTLAPGEHSPTPAQNERAYRAAVDAFGPLLAEACAVYDDYFGVVRVPEMGLLPLLGQVVRTSQAILRDLPYTLLDRTQIVMLAANIGRMLAAVSQRLSEGEGNSAPAASRADDRQVYHRGWQQTATPEGWSETVAFYRWKLGHHFFDLCTIFCGDALGQAHAAIAKGDEPIAVTQLALADAFLRGTTAAMWYAGDFPANLYRDVVRPSMIMPGKASGFSGDQNADYNRMKDAKERLKAFLCQHYGPDLAGLSPRLRRAFLQFHEADIEDNEHHLIIAAHKVGMDQSLAQKEWQDELPAHVHRQMAVDVLREMAESKRREFVSR
;
A
#
# COMPACT_ATOMS: atom_id res chain seq x y z
N MET A 1 27.40 -12.81 -14.77
CA MET A 1 26.02 -13.22 -14.41
C MET A 1 25.20 -13.16 -15.70
N SER A 2 24.46 -14.21 -16.07
CA SER A 2 23.66 -14.21 -17.32
C SER A 2 22.46 -13.27 -17.20
N PHE A 3 21.90 -12.86 -18.34
CA PHE A 3 20.66 -12.07 -18.41
C PHE A 3 19.55 -12.70 -17.57
N ASP A 4 19.28 -13.99 -17.78
CA ASP A 4 18.27 -14.75 -17.04
C ASP A 4 18.51 -14.76 -15.52
N SER A 5 19.78 -14.76 -15.09
CA SER A 5 20.13 -14.76 -13.67
C SER A 5 19.92 -13.38 -13.02
N ILE A 6 20.24 -12.28 -13.71
CA ILE A 6 19.95 -10.92 -13.22
C ILE A 6 18.44 -10.70 -13.21
N PHE A 7 17.76 -11.10 -14.28
CA PHE A 7 16.32 -10.99 -14.47
C PHE A 7 15.53 -11.75 -13.39
N THR A 8 15.86 -13.02 -13.17
CA THR A 8 15.23 -13.86 -12.15
C THR A 8 15.50 -13.33 -10.73
N THR A 9 16.62 -12.63 -10.52
CA THR A 9 16.97 -12.10 -9.18
C THR A 9 16.30 -10.75 -8.92
N LEU A 10 16.28 -9.84 -9.89
CA LEU A 10 15.71 -8.50 -9.75
C LEU A 10 14.18 -8.46 -9.86
N TYR A 11 13.60 -9.32 -10.70
CA TYR A 11 12.17 -9.33 -11.04
C TYR A 11 11.46 -10.62 -10.64
N ARG A 12 12.04 -11.41 -9.73
CA ARG A 12 11.25 -12.37 -8.98
C ARG A 12 10.12 -11.59 -8.32
N SER A 13 8.89 -12.07 -8.53
CA SER A 13 7.70 -11.57 -7.84
C SER A 13 8.06 -11.29 -6.39
N PRO A 14 8.06 -10.03 -5.93
CA PRO A 14 8.36 -9.76 -4.54
C PRO A 14 7.39 -10.56 -3.67
N VAL A 15 7.89 -11.07 -2.56
CA VAL A 15 7.04 -11.64 -1.52
C VAL A 15 6.78 -10.52 -0.53
N ALA A 16 5.51 -10.23 -0.25
CA ALA A 16 5.16 -9.27 0.78
C ALA A 16 4.84 -10.00 2.06
N VAL A 17 5.54 -9.70 3.14
CA VAL A 17 5.23 -10.23 4.47
C VAL A 17 4.39 -9.19 5.18
N LEU A 18 3.11 -9.48 5.43
CA LEU A 18 2.13 -8.54 5.97
C LEU A 18 1.46 -9.08 7.24
N PRO A 19 1.02 -8.20 8.15
CA PRO A 19 0.27 -8.62 9.33
C PRO A 19 -1.11 -9.18 8.96
N THR A 20 -1.70 -9.95 9.88
CA THR A 20 -3.11 -10.36 9.81
C THR A 20 -4.08 -9.29 10.35
N SER A 21 -3.56 -8.20 10.92
CA SER A 21 -4.31 -7.08 11.47
C SER A 21 -3.83 -5.75 10.90
N ILE A 22 -4.72 -4.75 10.83
CA ILE A 22 -4.34 -3.38 10.46
C ILE A 22 -3.77 -2.58 11.62
N THR A 23 -4.02 -2.98 12.87
CA THR A 23 -3.39 -2.33 14.03
C THR A 23 -1.89 -2.58 13.96
N LEU A 24 -1.13 -1.49 13.94
CA LEU A 24 0.31 -1.59 13.91
C LEU A 24 0.82 -2.12 15.24
N PRO A 25 1.76 -3.07 15.22
CA PRO A 25 2.23 -3.73 16.41
C PRO A 25 2.93 -2.74 17.36
N GLY A 26 2.70 -2.93 18.66
CA GLY A 26 3.56 -2.32 19.67
C GLY A 26 4.97 -2.94 19.65
N LEU A 27 5.85 -2.39 20.50
CA LEU A 27 7.23 -2.88 20.64
C LEU A 27 7.34 -4.36 21.06
N GLY A 28 6.31 -4.92 21.70
CA GLY A 28 6.39 -6.25 22.32
C GLY A 28 7.46 -6.33 23.41
N GLU A 29 7.75 -7.53 23.92
CA GLU A 29 8.83 -7.75 24.91
C GLU A 29 10.23 -7.78 24.27
N ALA A 30 10.35 -7.54 22.96
CA ALA A 30 11.61 -7.63 22.24
C ALA A 30 12.52 -6.41 22.51
N GLY A 31 13.47 -6.59 23.43
CA GLY A 31 14.78 -5.92 23.52
C GLY A 31 14.89 -4.45 23.09
N GLY A 32 14.48 -3.50 23.94
CA GLY A 32 14.52 -2.06 23.64
C GLY A 32 15.92 -1.46 23.34
N ALA A 33 17.01 -2.12 23.78
CA ALA A 33 18.37 -1.61 23.57
C ALA A 33 18.82 -1.66 22.10
N ASP A 34 18.41 -2.70 21.37
CA ASP A 34 18.85 -2.91 19.98
C ASP A 34 18.07 -2.03 18.99
N LEU A 35 16.84 -1.64 19.35
CA LEU A 35 15.96 -0.80 18.55
C LEU A 35 16.39 0.67 18.51
N ALA A 36 17.10 1.12 19.53
CA ALA A 36 17.69 2.46 19.58
C ALA A 36 18.65 2.72 18.40
N LEU A 37 19.30 1.67 17.90
CA LEU A 37 20.26 1.76 16.79
C LEU A 37 19.60 2.19 15.47
N LEU A 38 18.32 1.84 15.26
CA LEU A 38 17.58 2.18 14.04
C LEU A 38 17.14 3.64 13.99
N ARG A 39 17.01 4.30 15.14
CA ARG A 39 16.37 5.63 15.25
C ARG A 39 17.06 6.70 14.39
N PRO A 40 18.40 6.88 14.42
CA PRO A 40 19.04 7.89 13.58
C PRO A 40 18.82 7.66 12.08
N ALA A 41 18.84 6.38 11.64
CA ALA A 41 18.61 6.03 10.25
C ALA A 41 17.16 6.28 9.82
N LEU A 42 16.18 5.97 10.69
CA LEU A 42 14.78 6.28 10.47
C LEU A 42 14.51 7.78 10.39
N VAL A 43 15.05 8.56 11.32
CA VAL A 43 14.92 10.03 11.31
C VAL A 43 15.53 10.60 10.03
N GLY A 44 16.73 10.17 9.64
CA GLY A 44 17.36 10.61 8.40
C GLY A 44 16.55 10.26 7.15
N ALA A 45 15.90 9.09 7.10
CA ALA A 45 15.01 8.69 6.01
C ALA A 45 13.74 9.56 5.97
N VAL A 46 13.13 9.83 7.12
CA VAL A 46 11.95 10.71 7.24
C VAL A 46 12.29 12.13 6.79
N GLU A 47 13.38 12.71 7.29
CA GLU A 47 13.86 14.04 6.89
C GLU A 47 14.16 14.12 5.39
N CYS A 48 14.71 13.05 4.80
CA CYS A 48 14.95 12.98 3.37
C CYS A 48 13.65 12.97 2.55
N ALA A 49 12.65 12.20 2.99
CA ALA A 49 11.33 12.17 2.35
C ALA A 49 10.58 13.50 2.47
N ASP A 50 10.58 14.10 3.67
CA ASP A 50 9.95 15.40 3.93
C ASP A 50 10.66 16.53 3.18
N GLY A 51 12.00 16.51 3.13
CA GLY A 51 12.79 17.48 2.37
C GLY A 51 12.53 17.39 0.86
N LEU A 52 12.29 16.19 0.33
CA LEU A 52 11.88 16.00 -1.06
C LEU A 52 10.47 16.57 -1.29
N LEU A 53 9.52 16.26 -0.39
CA LEU A 53 8.16 16.78 -0.46
C LEU A 53 8.14 18.32 -0.44
N ASP A 54 8.82 18.94 0.52
CA ASP A 54 8.90 20.39 0.66
C ASP A 54 9.45 21.06 -0.61
N ARG A 55 10.56 20.56 -1.14
CA ARG A 55 11.13 21.07 -2.40
C ARG A 55 10.18 20.86 -3.57
N LEU A 56 9.49 19.73 -3.63
CA LEU A 56 8.55 19.45 -4.69
C LEU A 56 7.24 20.26 -4.55
N GLN A 57 6.94 20.82 -3.39
CA GLN A 57 5.81 21.74 -3.22
C GLN A 57 6.20 23.19 -3.51
N ASN A 58 7.45 23.56 -3.21
CA ASN A 58 7.89 24.96 -3.21
C ASN A 58 8.81 25.36 -4.37
N GLN A 59 9.28 24.42 -5.18
CA GLN A 59 10.26 24.66 -6.26
C GLN A 59 9.89 23.90 -7.53
N VAL A 60 10.44 24.28 -8.68
CA VAL A 60 10.41 23.43 -9.89
C VAL A 60 11.74 22.70 -9.97
N LEU A 61 11.72 21.39 -9.72
CA LEU A 61 12.92 20.55 -9.80
C LEU A 61 13.03 19.95 -11.20
N ALA A 62 14.22 20.02 -11.79
CA ALA A 62 14.55 19.24 -12.97
C ALA A 62 14.57 17.74 -12.63
N PHE A 63 14.33 16.88 -13.62
CA PHE A 63 14.29 15.43 -13.43
C PHE A 63 15.52 14.87 -12.69
N GLY A 64 16.74 15.31 -13.06
CA GLY A 64 17.97 14.89 -12.39
C GLY A 64 18.06 15.30 -10.91
N GLN A 65 17.41 16.40 -10.51
CA GLN A 65 17.33 16.82 -9.10
C GLN A 65 16.35 15.93 -8.33
N ILE A 66 15.19 15.60 -8.93
CA ILE A 66 14.25 14.65 -8.34
C ILE A 66 14.95 13.31 -8.13
N GLN A 67 15.65 12.81 -9.15
CA GLN A 67 16.42 11.56 -9.05
C GLN A 67 17.42 11.58 -7.89
N SER A 68 18.20 12.66 -7.76
CA SER A 68 19.19 12.78 -6.69
C SER A 68 18.56 12.70 -5.29
N HIS A 69 17.34 13.21 -5.11
CA HIS A 69 16.62 13.10 -3.84
C HIS A 69 16.03 11.70 -3.61
N LEU A 70 15.52 11.05 -4.66
CA LEU A 70 15.06 9.66 -4.57
C LEU A 70 16.23 8.71 -4.23
N ASP A 71 17.40 8.94 -4.83
CA ASP A 71 18.63 8.21 -4.53
C ASP A 71 19.04 8.43 -3.07
N ALA A 72 19.00 9.68 -2.58
CA ALA A 72 19.28 9.95 -1.17
C ALA A 72 18.33 9.21 -0.21
N LEU A 73 17.05 9.08 -0.56
CA LEU A 73 16.07 8.33 0.24
C LEU A 73 16.32 6.82 0.18
N ASP A 74 16.54 6.24 -1.01
CA ASP A 74 16.88 4.82 -1.15
C ASP A 74 18.18 4.45 -0.41
N ASP A 75 19.12 5.40 -0.31
CA ASP A 75 20.34 5.25 0.45
C ASP A 75 20.01 5.11 1.94
N GLN A 76 19.21 6.01 2.50
CA GLN A 76 18.77 5.91 3.91
C GLN A 76 18.08 4.57 4.18
N LEU A 77 17.18 4.15 3.29
CA LEU A 77 16.51 2.85 3.37
C LEU A 77 17.48 1.66 3.35
N ALA A 78 18.54 1.72 2.52
CA ALA A 78 19.56 0.67 2.48
C ALA A 78 20.31 0.55 3.81
N GLY A 79 20.59 1.68 4.47
CA GLY A 79 21.19 1.69 5.80
C GLY A 79 20.29 1.05 6.86
N ILE A 80 18.97 1.29 6.79
CA ILE A 80 17.99 0.64 7.67
C ILE A 80 17.95 -0.87 7.40
N ALA A 81 17.92 -1.30 6.14
CA ALA A 81 17.89 -2.72 5.77
C ALA A 81 19.11 -3.51 6.28
N GLU A 82 20.30 -2.91 6.20
CA GLU A 82 21.54 -3.51 6.73
C GLU A 82 21.47 -3.71 8.25
N GLN A 83 20.98 -2.71 8.98
CA GLN A 83 20.78 -2.81 10.43
C GLN A 83 19.74 -3.86 10.78
N LEU A 84 18.62 -3.92 10.07
CA LEU A 84 17.58 -4.93 10.27
C LEU A 84 18.08 -6.36 10.07
N THR A 85 18.97 -6.58 9.09
CA THR A 85 19.58 -7.90 8.85
C THR A 85 20.40 -8.38 10.05
N THR A 86 20.99 -7.44 10.79
CA THR A 86 21.76 -7.72 12.01
C THR A 86 20.85 -7.97 13.22
N LEU A 87 19.75 -7.23 13.32
CA LEU A 87 18.81 -7.29 14.45
C LEU A 87 17.82 -8.45 14.39
N ALA A 88 17.47 -8.91 13.18
CA ALA A 88 16.57 -10.03 12.96
C ALA A 88 17.15 -10.98 11.91
N PRO A 89 18.28 -11.67 12.20
CA PRO A 89 18.89 -12.61 11.27
C PRO A 89 18.01 -13.86 11.14
N GLY A 90 17.07 -13.81 10.20
CA GLY A 90 16.16 -14.90 9.91
C GLY A 90 14.71 -14.44 9.81
N GLU A 91 14.33 -13.82 8.70
CA GLU A 91 12.93 -13.86 8.31
C GLU A 91 12.68 -15.15 7.54
N HIS A 92 12.18 -16.12 8.31
CA HIS A 92 11.70 -17.40 7.86
C HIS A 92 10.52 -17.22 6.93
N SER A 93 10.55 -17.95 5.81
CA SER A 93 9.32 -18.31 5.12
C SER A 93 8.29 -18.79 6.16
N PRO A 94 7.03 -18.37 6.04
CA PRO A 94 6.02 -18.70 7.03
C PRO A 94 5.93 -20.22 7.14
N THR A 95 5.94 -20.72 8.37
CA THR A 95 5.69 -22.14 8.63
C THR A 95 4.26 -22.50 8.23
N PRO A 96 3.96 -23.76 7.86
CA PRO A 96 2.59 -24.21 7.62
C PRO A 96 1.63 -23.87 8.77
N ALA A 97 2.11 -23.92 10.03
CA ALA A 97 1.32 -23.54 11.20
C ALA A 97 1.02 -22.03 11.26
N GLN A 98 1.93 -21.17 10.81
CA GLN A 98 1.66 -19.72 10.69
C GLN A 98 0.63 -19.44 9.59
N ASN A 99 0.72 -20.12 8.45
CA ASN A 99 -0.27 -20.02 7.38
C ASN A 99 -1.67 -20.45 7.86
N GLU A 100 -1.75 -21.56 8.60
CA GLU A 100 -3.03 -22.02 9.18
C GLU A 100 -3.60 -21.00 10.17
N ARG A 101 -2.77 -20.44 11.07
CA ARG A 101 -3.21 -19.38 11.99
C ARG A 101 -3.69 -18.13 11.26
N ALA A 102 -2.97 -17.71 10.22
CA ALA A 102 -3.37 -16.55 9.42
C ALA A 102 -4.71 -16.79 8.71
N TYR A 103 -4.91 -17.98 8.16
CA TYR A 103 -6.19 -18.38 7.56
C TYR A 103 -7.33 -18.36 8.59
N ARG A 104 -7.14 -18.95 9.78
CA ARG A 104 -8.14 -18.90 10.86
C ARG A 104 -8.48 -17.47 11.27
N ALA A 105 -7.48 -16.61 11.43
CA ALA A 105 -7.70 -15.19 11.74
C ALA A 105 -8.51 -14.47 10.64
N ALA A 106 -8.31 -14.83 9.36
CA ALA A 106 -9.12 -14.32 8.26
C ALA A 106 -10.56 -14.85 8.31
N VAL A 107 -10.76 -16.13 8.64
CA VAL A 107 -12.10 -16.72 8.83
C VAL A 107 -12.85 -16.02 9.95
N ASP A 108 -12.19 -15.73 11.07
CA ASP A 108 -12.81 -15.03 12.21
C ASP A 108 -13.18 -13.59 11.85
N ALA A 109 -12.36 -12.91 11.05
CA ALA A 109 -12.59 -11.52 10.65
C ALA A 109 -13.69 -11.37 9.59
N PHE A 110 -13.75 -12.28 8.61
CA PHE A 110 -14.51 -12.09 7.38
C PHE A 110 -15.55 -13.19 7.09
N GLY A 111 -15.55 -14.26 7.88
CA GLY A 111 -16.24 -15.50 7.54
C GLY A 111 -15.46 -16.36 6.54
N PRO A 112 -15.85 -17.64 6.37
CA PRO A 112 -15.06 -18.62 5.62
C PRO A 112 -14.96 -18.31 4.12
N LEU A 113 -16.04 -17.84 3.50
CA LEU A 113 -16.07 -17.58 2.06
C LEU A 113 -15.12 -16.45 1.67
N LEU A 114 -15.17 -15.32 2.37
CA LEU A 114 -14.29 -14.19 2.08
C LEU A 114 -12.84 -14.50 2.50
N ALA A 115 -12.62 -15.28 3.55
CA ALA A 115 -11.27 -15.72 3.91
C ALA A 115 -10.60 -16.59 2.83
N GLU A 116 -11.33 -17.53 2.22
CA GLU A 116 -10.82 -18.30 1.07
C GLU A 116 -10.53 -17.38 -0.13
N ALA A 117 -11.44 -16.44 -0.40
CA ALA A 117 -11.28 -15.50 -1.50
C ALA A 117 -10.05 -14.58 -1.29
N CYS A 118 -9.77 -14.17 -0.05
CA CYS A 118 -8.56 -13.45 0.33
C CYS A 118 -7.30 -14.30 0.21
N ALA A 119 -7.34 -15.59 0.54
CA ALA A 119 -6.20 -16.48 0.39
C ALA A 119 -5.79 -16.65 -1.09
N VAL A 120 -6.76 -16.68 -2.01
CA VAL A 120 -6.51 -16.68 -3.45
C VAL A 120 -5.81 -15.40 -3.90
N TYR A 121 -6.28 -14.25 -3.41
CA TYR A 121 -5.66 -12.95 -3.69
C TYR A 121 -4.20 -12.92 -3.18
N ASP A 122 -3.99 -13.31 -1.92
CA ASP A 122 -2.67 -13.33 -1.30
C ASP A 122 -1.69 -14.26 -2.06
N ASP A 123 -2.13 -15.45 -2.49
CA ASP A 123 -1.31 -16.38 -3.27
C ASP A 123 -0.86 -15.76 -4.61
N TYR A 124 -1.79 -15.16 -5.37
CA TYR A 124 -1.45 -14.51 -6.64
C TYR A 124 -0.43 -13.39 -6.45
N PHE A 125 -0.61 -12.53 -5.45
CA PHE A 125 0.29 -11.41 -5.19
C PHE A 125 1.56 -11.81 -4.44
N GLY A 126 1.68 -13.06 -3.97
CA GLY A 126 2.82 -13.48 -3.16
C GLY A 126 2.83 -12.82 -1.78
N VAL A 127 1.65 -12.60 -1.18
CA VAL A 127 1.49 -12.09 0.17
C VAL A 127 1.54 -13.25 1.16
N VAL A 128 2.47 -13.14 2.10
CA VAL A 128 2.60 -13.99 3.27
C VAL A 128 2.03 -13.25 4.47
N ARG A 129 1.05 -13.87 5.14
CA ARG A 129 0.44 -13.32 6.35
C ARG A 129 1.13 -13.83 7.61
N VAL A 130 1.58 -12.92 8.47
CA VAL A 130 2.20 -13.25 9.76
C VAL A 130 1.24 -12.83 10.89
N PRO A 131 0.67 -13.79 11.63
CA PRO A 131 -0.08 -13.51 12.84
C PRO A 131 0.82 -12.81 13.86
N GLU A 132 0.31 -11.75 14.49
CA GLU A 132 1.02 -11.01 15.54
C GLU A 132 2.40 -10.50 15.08
N MET A 133 2.50 -10.10 13.81
CA MET A 133 3.71 -9.57 13.22
C MET A 133 4.28 -8.42 14.08
N GLY A 134 5.53 -8.54 14.52
CA GLY A 134 6.21 -7.49 15.26
C GLY A 134 6.57 -6.28 14.41
N LEU A 135 6.96 -5.19 15.06
CA LEU A 135 7.27 -3.92 14.39
C LEU A 135 8.51 -3.98 13.50
N LEU A 136 9.53 -4.78 13.87
CA LEU A 136 10.75 -4.96 13.07
C LEU A 136 10.49 -5.65 11.73
N PRO A 137 9.81 -6.82 11.68
CA PRO A 137 9.36 -7.42 10.43
C PRO A 137 8.58 -6.45 9.54
N LEU A 138 7.65 -5.69 10.12
CA LEU A 138 6.86 -4.73 9.37
C LEU A 138 7.74 -3.62 8.79
N LEU A 139 8.68 -3.07 9.57
CA LEU A 139 9.65 -2.10 9.09
C LEU A 139 10.49 -2.67 7.95
N GLY A 140 10.93 -3.92 8.06
CA GLY A 140 11.62 -4.64 6.98
C GLY A 140 10.79 -4.68 5.71
N GLN A 141 9.49 -4.96 5.81
CA GLN A 141 8.60 -4.95 4.65
C GLN A 141 8.43 -3.54 4.06
N VAL A 142 8.24 -2.52 4.89
CA VAL A 142 8.16 -1.11 4.44
C VAL A 142 9.42 -0.73 3.68
N VAL A 143 10.60 -0.98 4.26
CA VAL A 143 11.89 -0.66 3.65
C VAL A 143 12.07 -1.39 2.32
N ARG A 144 11.88 -2.72 2.28
CA ARG A 144 12.06 -3.51 1.05
C ARG A 144 11.14 -3.06 -0.08
N THR A 145 9.85 -2.88 0.21
CA THR A 145 8.85 -2.45 -0.79
C THR A 145 9.17 -1.05 -1.30
N SER A 146 9.56 -0.14 -0.39
CA SER A 146 9.92 1.24 -0.72
C SER A 146 11.16 1.32 -1.60
N GLN A 147 12.22 0.58 -1.27
CA GLN A 147 13.44 0.54 -2.09
C GLN A 147 13.16 0.01 -3.50
N ALA A 148 12.35 -1.05 -3.60
CA ALA A 148 11.97 -1.62 -4.89
C ALA A 148 11.24 -0.57 -5.76
N ILE A 149 10.30 0.19 -5.19
CA ILE A 149 9.62 1.28 -5.89
C ILE A 149 10.60 2.39 -6.28
N LEU A 150 11.39 2.91 -5.34
CA LEU A 150 12.31 4.02 -5.61
C LEU A 150 13.32 3.71 -6.72
N ARG A 151 13.76 2.46 -6.80
CA ARG A 151 14.67 1.99 -7.86
C ARG A 151 13.98 1.86 -9.22
N ASP A 152 12.67 1.58 -9.25
CA ASP A 152 11.88 1.49 -10.49
C ASP A 152 11.37 2.84 -11.01
N LEU A 153 11.11 3.82 -10.12
CA LEU A 153 10.58 5.14 -10.47
C LEU A 153 11.24 5.83 -11.69
N PRO A 154 12.58 5.78 -11.89
CA PRO A 154 13.23 6.45 -13.02
C PRO A 154 12.79 5.90 -14.39
N TYR A 155 12.17 4.71 -14.40
CA TYR A 155 11.72 3.99 -15.59
C TYR A 155 10.20 4.03 -15.75
N THR A 156 9.51 4.81 -14.93
CA THR A 156 8.05 4.95 -14.97
C THR A 156 7.60 6.16 -15.81
N LEU A 157 6.34 6.18 -16.22
CA LEU A 157 5.69 7.38 -16.81
C LEU A 157 4.87 8.16 -15.77
N LEU A 158 5.11 7.91 -14.48
CA LEU A 158 4.43 8.63 -13.41
C LEU A 158 4.75 10.12 -13.47
N ASP A 159 3.72 10.92 -13.24
CA ASP A 159 3.87 12.35 -13.08
C ASP A 159 4.51 12.68 -11.72
N ARG A 160 4.88 13.95 -11.60
CA ARG A 160 5.50 14.49 -10.40
C ARG A 160 4.64 14.29 -9.16
N THR A 161 3.32 14.45 -9.25
CA THR A 161 2.40 14.34 -8.11
C THR A 161 2.40 12.91 -7.58
N GLN A 162 2.35 11.91 -8.45
CA GLN A 162 2.40 10.49 -8.07
C GLN A 162 3.74 10.13 -7.43
N ILE A 163 4.87 10.59 -7.99
CA ILE A 163 6.21 10.40 -7.42
C ILE A 163 6.29 11.01 -6.00
N VAL A 164 5.79 12.24 -5.83
CA VAL A 164 5.72 12.92 -4.54
C VAL A 164 4.89 12.11 -3.54
N MET A 165 3.71 11.64 -3.95
CA MET A 165 2.82 10.88 -3.08
C MET A 165 3.43 9.57 -2.61
N LEU A 166 4.14 8.85 -3.49
CA LEU A 166 4.88 7.63 -3.13
C LEU A 166 5.98 7.95 -2.11
N ALA A 167 6.87 8.90 -2.41
CA ALA A 167 7.97 9.27 -1.52
C ALA A 167 7.50 9.79 -0.16
N ALA A 168 6.46 10.63 -0.13
CA ALA A 168 5.91 11.16 1.11
C ALA A 168 5.25 10.06 1.96
N ASN A 169 4.59 9.07 1.33
CA ASN A 169 4.03 7.94 2.07
C ASN A 169 5.10 6.99 2.62
N ILE A 170 6.23 6.82 1.92
CA ILE A 170 7.41 6.14 2.47
C ILE A 170 7.85 6.85 3.76
N GLY A 171 8.06 8.16 3.71
CA GLY A 171 8.42 8.96 4.89
C GLY A 171 7.43 8.81 6.05
N ARG A 172 6.13 8.89 5.77
CA ARG A 172 5.08 8.75 6.80
C ARG A 172 5.03 7.36 7.43
N MET A 173 5.21 6.30 6.65
CA MET A 173 5.29 4.93 7.20
C MET A 173 6.49 4.79 8.13
N LEU A 174 7.66 5.30 7.73
CA LEU A 174 8.87 5.29 8.57
C LEU A 174 8.69 6.13 9.84
N ALA A 175 8.05 7.30 9.73
CA ALA A 175 7.75 8.15 10.88
C ALA A 175 6.79 7.46 11.86
N ALA A 176 5.73 6.81 11.36
CA ALA A 176 4.77 6.07 12.18
C ALA A 176 5.41 4.85 12.87
N VAL A 177 6.37 4.18 12.22
CA VAL A 177 7.18 3.14 12.86
C VAL A 177 8.14 3.75 13.90
N SER A 178 8.84 4.82 13.57
CA SER A 178 9.79 5.50 14.45
C SER A 178 9.14 6.03 15.73
N GLN A 179 7.91 6.55 15.62
CA GLN A 179 7.14 7.01 16.78
C GLN A 179 6.91 5.87 17.77
N ARG A 180 6.48 4.70 17.28
CA ARG A 180 6.27 3.49 18.11
C ARG A 180 7.55 2.97 18.73
N LEU A 181 8.67 3.06 18.00
CA LEU A 181 9.99 2.71 18.55
C LEU A 181 10.42 3.67 19.67
N SER A 182 9.99 4.93 19.61
CA SER A 182 10.39 5.96 20.57
C SER A 182 9.71 5.85 21.93
N GLU A 183 8.62 5.09 22.01
CA GLU A 183 7.94 4.77 23.27
C GLU A 183 8.75 3.79 24.16
N GLY A 184 9.90 3.28 23.69
CA GLY A 184 10.91 2.55 24.46
C GLY A 184 12.29 3.23 24.41
N GLU A 185 12.86 3.59 25.57
CA GLU A 185 14.11 4.38 25.63
C GLU A 185 15.39 3.55 25.46
N GLY A 186 16.32 4.08 24.66
CA GLY A 186 17.72 3.63 24.52
C GLY A 186 18.49 4.54 23.55
N ASN A 187 19.79 4.74 23.78
CA ASN A 187 20.68 5.65 23.04
C ASN A 187 21.50 4.92 21.95
N SER A 188 21.88 5.64 20.88
CA SER A 188 22.38 5.10 19.61
C SER A 188 23.91 5.09 19.38
N ALA A 189 24.37 4.27 18.43
CA ALA A 189 25.75 4.11 17.94
C ALA A 189 25.86 4.44 16.41
N PRO A 190 27.07 4.55 15.80
CA PRO A 190 27.26 5.06 14.44
C PRO A 190 27.21 3.99 13.32
N ALA A 191 27.00 4.45 12.08
CA ALA A 191 26.69 3.66 10.88
C ALA A 191 27.90 2.98 10.18
N ALA A 192 27.64 1.89 9.47
CA ALA A 192 28.57 1.15 8.61
C ALA A 192 28.38 1.44 7.09
N SER A 193 29.27 0.90 6.26
CA SER A 193 29.45 1.21 4.82
C SER A 193 28.89 0.14 3.87
N ARG A 194 28.32 0.60 2.75
CA ARG A 194 27.44 -0.11 1.79
C ARG A 194 28.13 -0.93 0.68
N ALA A 195 27.36 -1.87 0.11
CA ALA A 195 27.53 -2.40 -1.25
C ALA A 195 26.43 -1.84 -2.20
N ASP A 196 26.76 -1.58 -3.47
CA ASP A 196 25.91 -0.85 -4.42
C ASP A 196 25.07 -1.78 -5.33
N ASP A 197 23.85 -2.10 -4.89
CA ASP A 197 22.88 -2.88 -5.68
C ASP A 197 22.21 -2.06 -6.82
N ARG A 198 22.38 -0.72 -6.87
CA ARG A 198 21.72 0.14 -7.87
C ARG A 198 22.27 -0.08 -9.27
N GLN A 199 23.59 -0.30 -9.36
CA GLN A 199 24.23 -0.62 -10.64
C GLN A 199 23.70 -1.91 -11.25
N VAL A 200 23.20 -2.85 -10.45
CA VAL A 200 22.57 -4.08 -10.95
C VAL A 200 21.20 -3.74 -11.55
N TYR A 201 20.39 -2.94 -10.84
CA TYR A 201 19.07 -2.52 -11.28
C TYR A 201 19.12 -1.67 -12.57
N HIS A 202 20.00 -0.66 -12.61
CA HIS A 202 20.16 0.21 -13.76
C HIS A 202 20.74 -0.51 -14.99
N ARG A 203 21.70 -1.41 -14.79
CA ARG A 203 22.17 -2.28 -15.91
C ARG A 203 21.05 -3.17 -16.43
N GLY A 204 20.19 -3.70 -15.55
CA GLY A 204 18.99 -4.45 -15.93
C GLY A 204 18.11 -3.65 -16.88
N TRP A 205 17.81 -2.39 -16.58
CA TRP A 205 17.00 -1.52 -17.44
C TRP A 205 17.68 -1.02 -18.71
N GLN A 206 19.00 -0.81 -18.70
CA GLN A 206 19.73 -0.34 -19.87
C GLN A 206 20.05 -1.45 -20.88
N GLN A 207 20.25 -2.69 -20.42
CA GLN A 207 20.61 -3.81 -21.28
C GLN A 207 19.39 -4.48 -21.95
N THR A 208 18.17 -4.03 -21.66
CA THR A 208 16.90 -4.68 -21.99
C THR A 208 16.14 -4.07 -23.15
N ALA A 209 16.81 -3.35 -24.05
CA ALA A 209 16.15 -2.68 -25.16
C ALA A 209 15.37 -3.60 -26.13
N THR A 210 15.39 -4.94 -26.04
CA THR A 210 14.68 -5.84 -26.98
C THR A 210 14.47 -7.34 -26.63
N PRO A 211 14.59 -7.89 -25.40
CA PRO A 211 14.18 -9.29 -25.20
C PRO A 211 12.65 -9.45 -25.33
N GLU A 212 12.20 -10.48 -26.07
CA GLU A 212 10.80 -10.93 -26.05
C GLU A 212 10.36 -11.18 -24.59
N GLY A 213 9.18 -10.68 -24.20
CA GLY A 213 8.63 -10.84 -22.85
C GLY A 213 9.11 -9.85 -21.78
N TRP A 214 10.10 -8.98 -22.06
CA TRP A 214 10.56 -7.96 -21.09
C TRP A 214 9.41 -7.07 -20.58
N SER A 215 8.56 -6.60 -21.50
CA SER A 215 7.42 -5.75 -21.15
C SER A 215 6.39 -6.48 -20.27
N GLU A 216 6.22 -7.79 -20.44
CA GLU A 216 5.32 -8.61 -19.62
C GLU A 216 5.85 -8.74 -18.19
N THR A 217 7.15 -8.96 -18.02
CA THR A 217 7.75 -9.04 -16.68
C THR A 217 7.73 -7.71 -15.96
N VAL A 218 8.01 -6.60 -16.65
CA VAL A 218 7.83 -5.26 -16.09
C VAL A 218 6.37 -5.05 -15.65
N ALA A 219 5.41 -5.43 -16.50
CA ALA A 219 3.98 -5.32 -16.17
C ALA A 219 3.63 -6.14 -14.91
N PHE A 220 4.07 -7.39 -14.80
CA PHE A 220 3.87 -8.21 -13.61
C PHE A 220 4.55 -7.66 -12.36
N TYR A 221 5.78 -7.19 -12.51
CA TYR A 221 6.54 -6.61 -11.41
C TYR A 221 5.84 -5.39 -10.84
N ARG A 222 5.49 -4.41 -11.68
CA ARG A 222 4.75 -3.21 -11.26
C ARG A 222 3.38 -3.54 -10.72
N TRP A 223 2.67 -4.45 -11.37
CA TRP A 223 1.37 -4.92 -10.91
C TRP A 223 1.48 -5.44 -9.48
N LYS A 224 2.40 -6.38 -9.19
CA LYS A 224 2.52 -6.94 -7.84
C LYS A 224 3.09 -5.98 -6.82
N LEU A 225 4.18 -5.30 -7.14
CA LEU A 225 4.85 -4.38 -6.23
C LEU A 225 3.96 -3.18 -5.87
N GLY A 226 3.19 -2.67 -6.83
CA GLY A 226 2.21 -1.62 -6.57
C GLY A 226 1.10 -2.07 -5.63
N HIS A 227 0.63 -3.32 -5.73
CA HIS A 227 -0.33 -3.87 -4.77
C HIS A 227 0.29 -4.07 -3.38
N HIS A 228 1.57 -4.47 -3.26
CA HIS A 228 2.22 -4.55 -1.95
C HIS A 228 2.33 -3.19 -1.27
N PHE A 229 2.65 -2.14 -2.03
CA PHE A 229 2.69 -0.79 -1.49
C PHE A 229 1.29 -0.26 -1.16
N PHE A 230 0.29 -0.58 -2.01
CA PHE A 230 -1.12 -0.33 -1.71
C PHE A 230 -1.52 -0.97 -0.37
N ASP A 231 -1.19 -2.24 -0.16
CA ASP A 231 -1.51 -2.99 1.06
C ASP A 231 -0.87 -2.34 2.29
N LEU A 232 0.42 -1.96 2.20
CA LEU A 232 1.07 -1.18 3.26
C LEU A 232 0.33 0.13 3.55
N CYS A 233 0.00 0.93 2.52
CA CYS A 233 -0.78 2.15 2.70
C CYS A 233 -2.15 1.88 3.37
N THR A 234 -2.86 0.81 2.99
CA THR A 234 -4.15 0.46 3.62
C THR A 234 -4.01 0.03 5.09
N ILE A 235 -2.94 -0.68 5.45
CA ILE A 235 -2.63 -1.04 6.84
C ILE A 235 -2.43 0.21 7.68
N PHE A 236 -1.54 1.10 7.25
CA PHE A 236 -1.27 2.35 7.98
C PHE A 236 -2.48 3.30 8.01
N CYS A 237 -3.28 3.35 6.93
CA CYS A 237 -4.54 4.09 6.91
C CYS A 237 -5.55 3.53 7.92
N GLY A 238 -5.74 2.21 7.94
CA GLY A 238 -6.65 1.54 8.88
C GLY A 238 -6.24 1.76 10.34
N ASP A 239 -4.95 1.70 10.65
CA ASP A 239 -4.40 2.02 11.96
C ASP A 239 -4.69 3.48 12.36
N ALA A 240 -4.42 4.44 11.46
CA ALA A 240 -4.69 5.86 11.71
C ALA A 240 -6.19 6.12 11.94
N LEU A 241 -7.09 5.48 11.18
CA LEU A 241 -8.54 5.56 11.40
C LEU A 241 -8.95 5.01 12.78
N GLY A 242 -8.35 3.89 13.20
CA GLY A 242 -8.56 3.31 14.52
C GLY A 242 -8.11 4.25 15.65
N GLN A 243 -6.94 4.88 15.49
CA GLN A 243 -6.43 5.87 16.45
C GLN A 243 -7.29 7.14 16.48
N ALA A 244 -7.74 7.63 15.32
CA ALA A 244 -8.67 8.75 15.24
C ALA A 244 -9.96 8.46 16.00
N HIS A 245 -10.57 7.29 15.76
CA HIS A 245 -11.75 6.83 16.49
C HIS A 245 -11.52 6.83 18.01
N ALA A 246 -10.41 6.25 18.48
CA ALA A 246 -10.09 6.20 19.90
C ALA A 246 -9.86 7.59 20.52
N ALA A 247 -9.24 8.52 19.78
CA ALA A 247 -9.01 9.88 20.23
C ALA A 247 -10.30 10.69 20.33
N ILE A 248 -11.21 10.59 19.35
CA ILE A 248 -12.52 11.24 19.39
C ILE A 248 -13.33 10.72 20.58
N ALA A 249 -13.35 9.40 20.80
CA ALA A 249 -14.04 8.80 21.95
C ALA A 249 -13.52 9.29 23.31
N LYS A 250 -12.27 9.75 23.39
CA LYS A 250 -11.64 10.33 24.59
C LYS A 250 -11.76 11.86 24.65
N GLY A 251 -12.30 12.51 23.63
CA GLY A 251 -12.32 13.97 23.50
C GLY A 251 -10.95 14.59 23.16
N ASP A 252 -9.98 13.81 22.69
CA ASP A 252 -8.66 14.30 22.27
C ASP A 252 -8.69 14.73 20.80
N GLU A 253 -9.27 15.90 20.56
CA GLU A 253 -9.39 16.47 19.22
C GLU A 253 -8.05 16.67 18.49
N PRO A 254 -6.99 17.21 19.13
CA PRO A 254 -5.69 17.37 18.47
C PRO A 254 -5.14 16.05 17.91
N ILE A 255 -5.20 14.96 18.67
CA ILE A 255 -4.77 13.64 18.19
C ILE A 255 -5.71 13.16 17.07
N ALA A 256 -7.02 13.26 17.24
CA ALA A 256 -7.99 12.84 16.22
C ALA A 256 -7.75 13.51 14.86
N VAL A 257 -7.52 14.83 14.85
CA VAL A 257 -7.23 15.59 13.63
C VAL A 257 -5.93 15.15 12.98
N THR A 258 -4.90 14.90 13.79
CA THR A 258 -3.60 14.43 13.29
C THR A 258 -3.73 13.05 12.64
N GLN A 259 -4.47 12.15 13.27
CA GLN A 259 -4.69 10.79 12.77
C GLN A 259 -5.56 10.77 11.51
N LEU A 260 -6.59 11.63 11.41
CA LEU A 260 -7.35 11.81 10.17
C LEU A 260 -6.50 12.35 9.02
N ALA A 261 -5.59 13.27 9.29
CA ALA A 261 -4.66 13.78 8.27
C ALA A 261 -3.67 12.70 7.80
N LEU A 262 -3.23 11.81 8.70
CA LEU A 262 -2.43 10.64 8.33
C LEU A 262 -3.23 9.66 7.47
N ALA A 263 -4.48 9.37 7.85
CA ALA A 263 -5.37 8.51 7.06
C ALA A 263 -5.60 9.06 5.64
N ASP A 264 -5.85 10.38 5.50
CA ASP A 264 -5.93 11.07 4.20
C ASP A 264 -4.66 10.86 3.38
N ALA A 265 -3.50 11.09 3.98
CA ALA A 265 -2.23 10.95 3.30
C ALA A 265 -1.96 9.50 2.82
N PHE A 266 -2.27 8.51 3.66
CA PHE A 266 -2.11 7.09 3.31
C PHE A 266 -3.11 6.65 2.23
N LEU A 267 -4.34 7.16 2.24
CA LEU A 267 -5.30 6.91 1.17
C LEU A 267 -4.88 7.55 -0.16
N ARG A 268 -4.30 8.75 -0.13
CA ARG A 268 -3.64 9.31 -1.33
C ARG A 268 -2.43 8.47 -1.77
N GLY A 269 -1.78 7.79 -0.83
CA GLY A 269 -0.76 6.78 -1.10
C GLY A 269 -1.29 5.58 -1.88
N THR A 270 -2.48 5.08 -1.55
CA THR A 270 -3.13 3.99 -2.31
C THR A 270 -3.43 4.41 -3.73
N THR A 271 -3.88 5.65 -3.94
CA THR A 271 -4.09 6.21 -5.28
C THR A 271 -2.80 6.21 -6.10
N ALA A 272 -1.69 6.70 -5.53
CA ALA A 272 -0.40 6.70 -6.21
C ALA A 272 0.11 5.27 -6.49
N ALA A 273 -0.15 4.33 -5.57
CA ALA A 273 0.15 2.92 -5.76
C ALA A 273 -0.60 2.31 -6.94
N MET A 274 -1.88 2.66 -7.14
CA MET A 274 -2.66 2.21 -8.30
C MET A 274 -2.09 2.75 -9.62
N TRP A 275 -1.68 4.01 -9.66
CA TRP A 275 -1.02 4.58 -10.84
C TRP A 275 0.30 3.87 -11.14
N TYR A 276 1.12 3.62 -10.11
CA TYR A 276 2.35 2.85 -10.24
C TYR A 276 2.09 1.42 -10.74
N ALA A 277 1.12 0.72 -10.13
CA ALA A 277 0.71 -0.63 -10.54
C ALA A 277 0.17 -0.65 -11.97
N GLY A 278 -0.40 0.46 -12.44
CA GLY A 278 -0.91 0.63 -13.79
C GLY A 278 0.10 1.16 -14.80
N ASP A 279 1.36 1.43 -14.44
CA ASP A 279 2.33 2.07 -15.31
C ASP A 279 2.96 1.09 -16.32
N PHE A 280 2.15 0.64 -17.28
CA PHE A 280 2.53 -0.18 -18.43
C PHE A 280 1.41 -0.16 -19.50
N PRO A 281 1.67 -0.52 -20.77
CA PRO A 281 0.66 -0.53 -21.82
C PRO A 281 -0.61 -1.33 -21.51
N ALA A 282 -1.79 -0.82 -21.87
CA ALA A 282 -3.08 -1.46 -21.58
C ALA A 282 -3.26 -2.84 -22.26
N ASN A 283 -2.63 -3.08 -23.42
CA ASN A 283 -2.65 -4.39 -24.06
C ASN A 283 -1.98 -5.47 -23.20
N LEU A 284 -0.85 -5.17 -22.54
CA LEU A 284 -0.22 -6.12 -21.61
C LEU A 284 -1.13 -6.45 -20.43
N TYR A 285 -1.94 -5.48 -19.98
CA TYR A 285 -2.94 -5.76 -18.96
C TYR A 285 -3.98 -6.77 -19.48
N ARG A 286 -4.57 -6.50 -20.64
CA ARG A 286 -5.65 -7.34 -21.20
C ARG A 286 -5.18 -8.72 -21.63
N ASP A 287 -3.99 -8.81 -22.20
CA ASP A 287 -3.50 -9.99 -22.90
C ASP A 287 -2.66 -10.88 -21.98
N VAL A 288 -2.10 -10.33 -20.88
CA VAL A 288 -1.14 -11.03 -20.03
C VAL A 288 -1.53 -10.99 -18.55
N VAL A 289 -1.64 -9.80 -17.95
CA VAL A 289 -1.89 -9.68 -16.50
C VAL A 289 -3.29 -10.15 -16.13
N ARG A 290 -4.33 -9.63 -16.78
CA ARG A 290 -5.74 -9.96 -16.49
C ARG A 290 -6.04 -11.44 -16.69
N PRO A 291 -5.61 -12.12 -17.77
CA PRO A 291 -5.80 -13.57 -17.91
C PRO A 291 -5.11 -14.38 -16.80
N SER A 292 -3.95 -13.94 -16.30
CA SER A 292 -3.25 -14.64 -15.22
C SER A 292 -3.97 -14.58 -13.87
N MET A 293 -4.92 -13.65 -13.69
CA MET A 293 -5.74 -13.54 -12.49
C MET A 293 -6.92 -14.54 -12.48
N ILE A 294 -7.11 -15.30 -13.57
CA ILE A 294 -8.11 -16.35 -13.67
C ILE A 294 -7.49 -17.64 -13.10
N MET A 295 -8.03 -18.10 -11.96
CA MET A 295 -7.47 -19.26 -11.27
C MET A 295 -7.70 -20.56 -12.04
N PRO A 296 -6.74 -21.51 -12.06
CA PRO A 296 -6.95 -22.81 -12.67
C PRO A 296 -8.20 -23.50 -12.12
N GLY A 297 -9.13 -23.87 -13.01
CA GLY A 297 -10.38 -24.55 -12.65
C GLY A 297 -11.51 -23.66 -12.15
N LYS A 298 -11.33 -22.32 -12.07
CA LYS A 298 -12.43 -21.37 -11.84
C LYS A 298 -12.79 -20.66 -13.15
N ALA A 299 -14.09 -20.44 -13.36
CA ALA A 299 -14.59 -19.70 -14.53
C ALA A 299 -14.30 -18.20 -14.45
N SER A 300 -14.05 -17.69 -13.24
CA SER A 300 -13.77 -16.31 -12.93
C SER A 300 -12.41 -16.14 -12.27
N GLY A 301 -11.82 -14.97 -12.48
CA GLY A 301 -10.67 -14.51 -11.71
C GLY A 301 -11.10 -13.80 -10.42
N PHE A 302 -10.11 -13.34 -9.66
CA PHE A 302 -10.36 -12.55 -8.46
C PHE A 302 -10.43 -11.05 -8.76
N SER A 303 -10.87 -10.26 -7.79
CA SER A 303 -10.96 -8.80 -7.85
C SER A 303 -10.38 -8.13 -6.59
N GLY A 304 -10.33 -6.80 -6.59
CA GLY A 304 -9.88 -6.01 -5.44
C GLY A 304 -10.72 -6.19 -4.18
N ASP A 305 -11.97 -6.67 -4.28
CA ASP A 305 -12.82 -6.97 -3.11
C ASP A 305 -12.28 -8.14 -2.28
N GLN A 306 -11.33 -8.90 -2.81
CA GLN A 306 -10.66 -10.00 -2.13
C GLN A 306 -9.36 -9.55 -1.46
N ASN A 307 -9.03 -8.26 -1.49
CA ASN A 307 -7.90 -7.74 -0.74
C ASN A 307 -8.25 -7.62 0.77
N ALA A 308 -7.61 -8.44 1.59
CA ALA A 308 -7.86 -8.47 3.04
C ALA A 308 -7.55 -7.14 3.76
N ASP A 309 -6.49 -6.44 3.37
CA ASP A 309 -6.08 -5.19 4.02
C ASP A 309 -7.00 -4.04 3.66
N TYR A 310 -7.41 -3.98 2.38
CA TYR A 310 -8.43 -3.05 1.93
C TYR A 310 -9.75 -3.24 2.67
N ASN A 311 -10.19 -4.50 2.84
CA ASN A 311 -11.41 -4.81 3.59
C ASN A 311 -11.32 -4.37 5.06
N ARG A 312 -10.18 -4.62 5.74
CA ARG A 312 -9.97 -4.14 7.12
C ARG A 312 -9.97 -2.62 7.22
N MET A 313 -9.36 -1.93 6.26
CA MET A 313 -9.36 -0.47 6.20
C MET A 313 -10.79 0.08 6.00
N LYS A 314 -11.58 -0.52 5.09
CA LYS A 314 -13.01 -0.21 4.92
C LYS A 314 -13.79 -0.42 6.23
N ASP A 315 -13.56 -1.52 6.93
CA ASP A 315 -14.21 -1.77 8.23
C ASP A 315 -13.83 -0.71 9.29
N ALA A 316 -12.56 -0.28 9.33
CA ALA A 316 -12.12 0.79 10.22
C ALA A 316 -12.81 2.12 9.90
N LYS A 317 -12.95 2.45 8.60
CA LYS A 317 -13.69 3.61 8.13
C LYS A 317 -15.16 3.57 8.52
N GLU A 318 -15.85 2.46 8.26
CA GLU A 318 -17.27 2.32 8.61
C GLU A 318 -17.51 2.37 10.12
N ARG A 319 -16.60 1.80 10.93
CA ARG A 319 -16.66 1.95 12.39
C ARG A 319 -16.54 3.40 12.84
N LEU A 320 -15.56 4.14 12.31
CA LEU A 320 -15.39 5.56 12.61
C LEU A 320 -16.63 6.37 12.22
N LYS A 321 -17.15 6.15 11.02
CA LYS A 321 -18.37 6.80 10.54
C LYS A 321 -19.58 6.49 11.41
N ALA A 322 -19.83 5.22 11.70
CA ALA A 322 -20.94 4.80 12.54
C ALA A 322 -20.87 5.46 13.93
N PHE A 323 -19.67 5.50 14.51
CA PHE A 323 -19.41 6.20 15.76
C PHE A 323 -19.75 7.70 15.66
N LEU A 324 -19.27 8.38 14.61
CA LEU A 324 -19.53 9.79 14.39
C LEU A 324 -21.03 10.09 14.22
N CYS A 325 -21.73 9.31 13.40
CA CYS A 325 -23.17 9.47 13.20
C CYS A 325 -23.96 9.22 14.49
N GLN A 326 -23.55 8.23 15.30
CA GLN A 326 -24.20 7.91 16.57
C GLN A 326 -24.02 9.04 17.60
N HIS A 327 -22.85 9.67 17.66
CA HIS A 327 -22.53 10.66 18.69
C HIS A 327 -22.88 12.10 18.29
N TYR A 328 -22.79 12.45 17.00
CA TYR A 328 -22.92 13.82 16.51
C TYR A 328 -24.07 14.02 15.51
N GLY A 329 -24.83 12.97 15.20
CA GLY A 329 -25.90 12.99 14.21
C GLY A 329 -25.42 12.76 12.77
N PRO A 330 -26.34 12.48 11.83
CA PRO A 330 -25.99 12.15 10.44
C PRO A 330 -25.41 13.32 9.64
N ASP A 331 -25.70 14.56 10.03
CA ASP A 331 -25.16 15.78 9.42
C ASP A 331 -23.81 16.22 10.02
N LEU A 332 -23.34 15.50 11.04
CA LEU A 332 -22.13 15.79 11.79
C LEU A 332 -22.10 17.22 12.38
N ALA A 333 -23.27 17.82 12.64
CA ALA A 333 -23.38 19.21 13.09
C ALA A 333 -22.76 19.42 14.48
N GLY A 334 -22.68 18.37 15.30
CA GLY A 334 -22.04 18.41 16.61
C GLY A 334 -20.51 18.37 16.60
N LEU A 335 -19.86 18.13 15.44
CA LEU A 335 -18.41 18.15 15.35
C LEU A 335 -17.86 19.57 15.44
N SER A 336 -16.72 19.71 16.11
CA SER A 336 -15.98 20.97 16.06
C SER A 336 -15.55 21.28 14.61
N PRO A 337 -15.42 22.56 14.22
CA PRO A 337 -15.05 22.93 12.86
C PRO A 337 -13.73 22.31 12.37
N ARG A 338 -12.77 22.10 13.28
CA ARG A 338 -11.46 21.53 12.96
C ARG A 338 -11.58 20.02 12.70
N LEU A 339 -12.26 19.28 13.56
CA LEU A 339 -12.47 17.85 13.39
C LEU A 339 -13.35 17.55 12.17
N ARG A 340 -14.41 18.34 11.96
CA ARG A 340 -15.26 18.26 10.76
C ARG A 340 -14.46 18.47 9.47
N ARG A 341 -13.57 19.46 9.44
CA ARG A 341 -12.69 19.70 8.29
C ARG A 341 -11.78 18.52 8.01
N ALA A 342 -11.09 18.00 9.03
CA ALA A 342 -10.18 16.87 8.86
C ALA A 342 -10.91 15.62 8.35
N PHE A 343 -12.10 15.34 8.87
CA PHE A 343 -12.94 14.24 8.42
C PHE A 343 -13.40 14.41 6.96
N LEU A 344 -13.88 15.60 6.60
CA LEU A 344 -14.31 15.89 5.22
C LEU A 344 -13.14 15.83 4.23
N GLN A 345 -11.93 16.22 4.64
CA GLN A 345 -10.73 16.08 3.81
C GLN A 345 -10.41 14.60 3.53
N PHE A 346 -10.43 13.76 4.56
CA PHE A 346 -10.28 12.31 4.38
C PHE A 346 -11.37 11.72 3.48
N HIS A 347 -12.62 12.14 3.65
CA HIS A 347 -13.73 11.67 2.82
C HIS A 347 -13.57 12.09 1.35
N GLU A 348 -13.09 13.31 1.09
CA GLU A 348 -12.78 13.75 -0.27
C GLU A 348 -11.68 12.88 -0.90
N ALA A 349 -10.63 12.54 -0.15
CA ALA A 349 -9.60 11.62 -0.64
C ALA A 349 -10.16 10.22 -0.95
N ASP A 350 -11.18 9.74 -0.22
CA ASP A 350 -11.85 8.45 -0.51
C ASP A 350 -12.71 8.49 -1.77
N ILE A 351 -13.26 9.66 -2.11
CA ILE A 351 -13.93 9.90 -3.39
C ILE A 351 -12.90 9.96 -4.52
N GLU A 352 -11.86 10.78 -4.36
CA GLU A 352 -10.77 10.93 -5.33
C GLU A 352 -10.10 9.57 -5.64
N ASP A 353 -9.78 8.77 -4.63
CA ASP A 353 -9.18 7.44 -4.81
C ASP A 353 -10.04 6.55 -5.72
N ASN A 354 -11.36 6.55 -5.53
CA ASN A 354 -12.27 5.78 -6.36
C ASN A 354 -12.43 6.34 -7.77
N GLU A 355 -12.37 7.66 -7.96
CA GLU A 355 -12.38 8.30 -9.27
C GLU A 355 -11.10 7.99 -10.06
N HIS A 356 -9.95 7.99 -9.39
CA HIS A 356 -8.69 7.56 -9.99
C HIS A 356 -8.72 6.07 -10.33
N HIS A 357 -9.28 5.22 -9.47
CA HIS A 357 -9.50 3.81 -9.78
C HIS A 357 -10.39 3.63 -11.02
N LEU A 358 -11.48 4.40 -11.14
CA LEU A 358 -12.32 4.43 -12.33
C LEU A 358 -11.53 4.78 -13.60
N ILE A 359 -10.68 5.82 -13.56
CA ILE A 359 -9.88 6.25 -14.71
C ILE A 359 -8.88 5.16 -15.11
N ILE A 360 -8.19 4.57 -14.13
CA ILE A 360 -7.22 3.49 -14.38
C ILE A 360 -7.94 2.26 -14.94
N ALA A 361 -9.06 1.86 -14.35
CA ALA A 361 -9.87 0.74 -14.84
C ALA A 361 -10.38 1.00 -16.27
N ALA A 362 -10.88 2.19 -16.57
CA ALA A 362 -11.31 2.57 -17.91
C ALA A 362 -10.15 2.50 -18.92
N HIS A 363 -8.94 2.91 -18.54
CA HIS A 363 -7.77 2.82 -19.40
C HIS A 363 -7.34 1.36 -19.66
N LYS A 364 -7.38 0.51 -18.62
CA LYS A 364 -6.86 -0.86 -18.66
C LYS A 364 -7.86 -1.88 -19.22
N VAL A 365 -9.09 -1.81 -18.72
CA VAL A 365 -10.19 -2.74 -19.01
C VAL A 365 -11.06 -2.21 -20.15
N GLY A 366 -11.06 -0.90 -20.41
CA GLY A 366 -11.94 -0.31 -21.42
C GLY A 366 -13.40 -0.39 -20.98
N MET A 367 -14.23 -0.94 -21.86
CA MET A 367 -15.65 -1.18 -21.60
C MET A 367 -15.93 -2.63 -21.18
N ASP A 368 -14.93 -3.42 -20.78
CA ASP A 368 -15.19 -4.80 -20.34
C ASP A 368 -15.74 -4.85 -18.89
N GLN A 369 -16.33 -6.01 -18.55
CA GLN A 369 -16.69 -6.36 -17.17
C GLN A 369 -15.44 -6.67 -16.33
N SER A 370 -15.53 -6.49 -15.02
CA SER A 370 -14.53 -7.03 -14.09
C SER A 370 -14.58 -8.56 -14.11
N LEU A 371 -13.49 -9.22 -13.69
CA LEU A 371 -13.44 -10.69 -13.65
C LEU A 371 -14.49 -11.28 -12.68
N ALA A 372 -14.72 -10.61 -11.55
CA ALA A 372 -15.76 -11.00 -10.59
C ALA A 372 -17.18 -10.72 -11.11
N GLN A 373 -17.39 -9.62 -11.84
CA GLN A 373 -18.67 -9.32 -12.48
C GLN A 373 -19.03 -10.36 -13.53
N LYS A 374 -18.04 -10.77 -14.33
CA LYS A 374 -18.23 -11.72 -15.41
C LYS A 374 -18.79 -13.06 -14.92
N GLU A 375 -18.37 -13.51 -13.75
CA GLU A 375 -18.81 -14.78 -13.15
C GLU A 375 -20.33 -14.91 -13.09
N TRP A 376 -21.00 -13.97 -12.43
CA TRP A 376 -22.45 -14.03 -12.23
C TRP A 376 -23.22 -13.40 -13.40
N GLN A 377 -22.63 -12.46 -14.14
CA GLN A 377 -23.31 -11.84 -15.28
C GLN A 377 -23.37 -12.74 -16.52
N ASP A 378 -22.48 -13.72 -16.66
CA ASP A 378 -22.55 -14.72 -17.73
C ASP A 378 -23.71 -15.71 -17.53
N GLU A 379 -24.23 -15.85 -16.30
CA GLU A 379 -25.43 -16.64 -15.98
C GLU A 379 -26.74 -15.89 -16.26
N LEU A 380 -26.69 -14.57 -16.49
CA LEU A 380 -27.87 -13.76 -16.75
C LEU A 380 -28.44 -14.04 -18.15
N PRO A 381 -29.77 -13.99 -18.33
CA PRO A 381 -30.39 -14.08 -19.64
C PRO A 381 -29.83 -13.04 -20.63
N ALA A 382 -29.72 -13.41 -21.92
CA ALA A 382 -29.10 -12.56 -22.95
C ALA A 382 -29.75 -11.17 -23.15
N HIS A 383 -30.96 -10.96 -22.65
CA HIS A 383 -31.66 -9.67 -22.72
C HIS A 383 -31.39 -8.74 -21.52
N VAL A 384 -30.71 -9.23 -20.48
CA VAL A 384 -30.36 -8.44 -19.31
C VAL A 384 -29.12 -7.61 -19.61
N HIS A 385 -29.21 -6.31 -19.32
CA HIS A 385 -28.08 -5.40 -19.49
C HIS A 385 -26.94 -5.82 -18.56
N ARG A 386 -25.76 -6.04 -19.15
CA ARG A 386 -24.54 -6.35 -18.42
C ARG A 386 -23.89 -5.05 -17.94
N GLN A 387 -23.60 -4.98 -16.65
CA GLN A 387 -22.98 -3.83 -16.03
C GLN A 387 -21.46 -3.89 -16.25
N MET A 388 -20.88 -2.80 -16.76
CA MET A 388 -19.44 -2.71 -17.00
C MET A 388 -18.67 -2.43 -15.70
N ALA A 389 -17.36 -2.69 -15.70
CA ALA A 389 -16.52 -2.37 -14.55
C ALA A 389 -16.56 -0.86 -14.22
N VAL A 390 -16.51 -0.03 -15.26
CA VAL A 390 -16.55 1.44 -15.15
C VAL A 390 -17.89 1.96 -14.63
N ASP A 391 -19.00 1.27 -14.88
CA ASP A 391 -20.32 1.69 -14.40
C ASP A 391 -20.47 1.42 -12.90
N VAL A 392 -20.01 0.26 -12.41
CA VAL A 392 -19.94 -0.02 -10.98
C VAL A 392 -19.07 1.00 -10.24
N LEU A 393 -17.88 1.28 -10.76
CA LEU A 393 -16.97 2.25 -10.11
C LEU A 393 -17.57 3.67 -10.09
N ARG A 394 -18.32 4.06 -11.13
CA ARG A 394 -19.06 5.33 -11.16
C ARG A 394 -20.16 5.36 -10.10
N GLU A 395 -20.97 4.30 -10.02
CA GLU A 395 -22.02 4.18 -8.99
C GLU A 395 -21.44 4.21 -7.57
N MET A 396 -20.29 3.57 -7.34
CA MET A 396 -19.56 3.62 -6.07
C MET A 396 -19.10 5.05 -5.74
N ALA A 397 -18.55 5.79 -6.70
CA ALA A 397 -18.12 7.18 -6.50
C ALA A 397 -19.31 8.08 -6.12
N GLU A 398 -20.42 7.91 -6.83
CA GLU A 398 -21.65 8.65 -6.53
C GLU A 398 -22.25 8.26 -5.18
N SER A 399 -22.17 6.99 -4.79
CA SER A 399 -22.62 6.54 -3.47
C SER A 399 -21.80 7.20 -2.36
N LYS A 400 -20.47 7.25 -2.49
CA LYS A 400 -19.58 7.94 -1.55
C LYS A 400 -19.91 9.43 -1.45
N ARG A 401 -20.09 10.13 -2.58
CA ARG A 401 -20.47 11.56 -2.59
C ARG A 401 -21.79 11.86 -1.86
N ARG A 402 -22.72 10.89 -1.80
CA ARG A 402 -24.01 11.05 -1.10
C ARG A 402 -23.95 10.70 0.38
N GLU A 403 -22.84 10.13 0.85
CA GLU A 403 -22.72 9.51 2.19
C GLU A 403 -22.93 10.51 3.34
N PHE A 404 -22.50 11.77 3.17
CA PHE A 404 -22.63 12.84 4.18
C PHE A 404 -23.40 14.07 3.68
N VAL A 405 -24.12 13.94 2.57
CA VAL A 405 -25.05 14.99 2.12
C VAL A 405 -26.33 14.82 2.92
N SER A 406 -26.58 15.75 3.85
CA SER A 406 -27.83 15.82 4.62
C SER A 406 -29.03 15.77 3.67
N ARG A 407 -29.91 14.78 3.85
CA ARG A 407 -31.23 14.74 3.20
C ARG A 407 -32.22 15.62 3.93
#